data_AF-A0A9P8FAR2-F1
#
_entry.id   AF-A0A9P8FAR2-F1
#
_cell.length_a   1.000
_cell.length_b   1.000
_cell.length_c   1.000
_cell.angle_alpha   90.00
_cell.angle_beta   90.00
_cell.angle_gamma   90.00
#
_symmetry.space_group_name_H-M   'P 1'
#
loop_
_entity.id
_entity.type
_entity.pdbx_description
1 polymer ?
#
loop_
_entity_poly.entity_id
_entity_poly.type
_entity_poly.pdbx_seq_one_letter_code
_entity_poly.pdbx_strand_id
1 'polypeptide(L)'
;QEDGLLQSFSPWAPTPEGTSDSLLAPTCDLIVYLQQHLVPVPGVKPGPDQETLLSFIEQEIRFPTGASIPSPQQIAFSMVAFSPDCGFVLESKGPPDIAPQEANHLRGLKIEVEYERARSHLLLFAAVIGGQLFFFLRQMRDASTPSTRSRISFYTISMLSLGDGFTTMILCLISLFIQALWVPVIATAFLAFMSVSFFGMRFLMDIWAVQAPERERRERQERQRRQQTAVTTAAPTPIPAGTMDSTPAQPPAPSQLPVITPAGAETLPQPVTAMRPVDTGATPVFIPSDQDMQAEEDTPNAAATGVEAGQRAPGFGSLYTRFYFLLLATLFLSLNATSWPPALRRGYFTTLAFCYLSFWVPQIHRNCMRNCRHALRWDFVAGQSFLRLLPFAYFYGYGQNVLFAAVDLIDLGILAAWVWIQMLLLLSQEIIGPRWFVSGTWVPPAYDYHPILRDDEEANNLPIGATSSTPSPEQEKEAKDKGKRVFDCAICMHEIEVPVLNGESAAEGLSTGSLVLERRRYMVTPCRHIFHSSCLEGWMKFRLVCPIDREELPPL
;
A
#
# COMPACT_ATOMS: atom_id res chain seq x y z
N GLN A 1 -38.89 -48.68 -31.84
CA GLN A 1 -37.83 -49.60 -32.31
C GLN A 1 -38.45 -50.48 -33.38
N GLU A 2 -38.41 -50.02 -34.63
CA GLU A 2 -38.48 -50.90 -35.80
C GLU A 2 -37.03 -51.00 -36.32
N ASP A 3 -36.60 -52.20 -36.71
CA ASP A 3 -35.32 -52.47 -37.38
C ASP A 3 -34.01 -52.15 -36.62
N GLY A 4 -33.99 -52.28 -35.29
CA GLY A 4 -32.73 -52.27 -34.52
C GLY A 4 -31.97 -50.93 -34.51
N LEU A 5 -32.50 -49.90 -35.16
CA LEU A 5 -32.04 -48.53 -35.09
C LEU A 5 -32.95 -47.76 -34.12
N LEU A 6 -32.35 -47.16 -33.08
CA LEU A 6 -33.01 -46.14 -32.27
C LEU A 6 -33.24 -44.92 -33.17
N GLN A 7 -34.40 -44.84 -33.81
CA GLN A 7 -34.88 -43.59 -34.39
C GLN A 7 -34.92 -42.55 -33.25
N SER A 8 -34.08 -41.53 -33.32
CA SER A 8 -34.08 -40.43 -32.36
C SER A 8 -35.45 -39.76 -32.40
N PHE A 9 -36.30 -40.08 -31.43
CA PHE A 9 -37.64 -39.54 -31.26
C PHE A 9 -37.58 -38.13 -30.64
N SER A 10 -36.59 -37.32 -31.05
CA SER A 10 -36.38 -35.98 -30.50
C SER A 10 -37.10 -34.96 -31.40
N PRO A 11 -38.18 -34.31 -30.91
CA PRO A 11 -38.82 -33.20 -31.62
C PRO A 11 -38.02 -31.89 -31.54
N TRP A 12 -36.85 -31.85 -30.87
CA TRP A 12 -36.13 -30.62 -30.56
C TRP A 12 -34.64 -30.76 -30.87
N ALA A 13 -34.08 -29.82 -31.64
CA ALA A 13 -32.64 -29.78 -31.87
C ALA A 13 -31.90 -29.36 -30.58
N PRO A 14 -30.70 -29.92 -30.30
CA PRO A 14 -29.93 -29.61 -29.10
C PRO A 14 -29.41 -28.16 -29.04
N THR A 15 -29.49 -27.42 -30.15
CA THR A 15 -29.19 -25.99 -30.21
C THR A 15 -30.34 -25.22 -30.87
N PRO A 16 -30.70 -24.02 -30.37
CA PRO A 16 -31.72 -23.17 -31.00
C PRO A 16 -31.29 -22.68 -32.39
N GLU A 17 -29.99 -22.65 -32.65
CA GLU A 17 -29.35 -22.40 -33.94
C GLU A 17 -28.78 -23.73 -34.43
N GLY A 18 -29.42 -24.37 -35.41
CA GLY A 18 -29.16 -25.75 -35.83
C GLY A 18 -27.79 -26.03 -36.47
N THR A 19 -26.71 -25.94 -35.70
CA THR A 19 -25.36 -26.33 -36.09
C THR A 19 -24.79 -27.27 -35.03
N SER A 20 -24.98 -28.57 -35.25
CA SER A 20 -24.45 -29.66 -34.43
C SER A 20 -23.00 -29.99 -34.84
N ASP A 21 -22.05 -29.08 -34.60
CA ASP A 21 -20.62 -29.33 -34.85
C ASP A 21 -19.93 -29.97 -33.62
N SER A 22 -20.48 -31.08 -33.13
CA SER A 22 -19.84 -31.87 -32.07
C SER A 22 -19.99 -33.36 -32.32
N LEU A 23 -19.38 -33.83 -33.41
CA LEU A 23 -19.31 -35.24 -33.81
C LEU A 23 -18.48 -36.15 -32.87
N LEU A 24 -17.98 -35.64 -31.73
CA LEU A 24 -17.10 -36.38 -30.81
C LEU A 24 -17.61 -36.56 -29.37
N ALA A 25 -18.75 -35.97 -29.01
CA ALA A 25 -19.34 -36.18 -27.68
C ALA A 25 -20.82 -36.57 -27.81
N PRO A 26 -21.30 -37.62 -27.11
CA PRO A 26 -22.71 -37.95 -27.10
C PRO A 26 -23.50 -36.80 -26.45
N THR A 27 -24.42 -36.21 -27.21
CA THR A 27 -25.38 -35.22 -26.69
C THR A 27 -26.57 -35.96 -26.10
N CYS A 28 -26.78 -35.83 -24.79
CA CYS A 28 -27.92 -36.44 -24.10
C CYS A 28 -28.99 -35.36 -23.85
N ASP A 29 -30.18 -35.49 -24.41
CA ASP A 29 -31.30 -34.63 -24.02
C ASP A 29 -31.71 -34.97 -22.59
N LEU A 30 -32.01 -33.96 -21.77
CA LEU A 30 -32.41 -34.14 -20.37
C LEU A 30 -33.76 -33.46 -20.12
N ILE A 31 -34.81 -34.26 -19.92
CA ILE A 31 -36.14 -33.76 -19.55
C ILE A 31 -36.20 -33.68 -18.03
N VAL A 32 -36.35 -32.46 -17.51
CA VAL A 32 -36.38 -32.19 -16.07
C VAL A 32 -37.82 -31.96 -15.60
N TYR A 33 -38.31 -32.84 -14.74
CA TYR A 33 -39.55 -32.66 -13.99
C TYR A 33 -39.24 -32.11 -12.61
N LEU A 34 -39.82 -30.96 -12.28
CA LEU A 34 -39.70 -30.30 -10.98
C LEU A 34 -41.07 -30.19 -10.34
N GLN A 35 -41.26 -30.84 -9.19
CA GLN A 35 -42.47 -30.75 -8.40
C GLN A 35 -42.17 -29.90 -7.15
N GLN A 36 -42.90 -28.80 -7.00
CA GLN A 36 -42.85 -27.96 -5.80
C GLN A 36 -43.68 -28.59 -4.69
N HIS A 37 -43.09 -28.75 -3.50
CA HIS A 37 -43.82 -29.18 -2.31
C HIS A 37 -44.59 -28.02 -1.67
N LEU A 38 -45.62 -28.35 -0.89
CA LEU A 38 -46.36 -27.39 -0.08
C LEU A 38 -45.40 -26.63 0.84
N VAL A 39 -45.42 -25.31 0.78
CA VAL A 39 -44.59 -24.44 1.62
C VAL A 39 -45.20 -24.38 3.02
N PRO A 40 -44.55 -24.91 4.07
CA PRO A 40 -45.12 -24.90 5.41
C PRO A 40 -45.15 -23.47 5.94
N VAL A 41 -46.34 -22.95 6.28
CA VAL A 41 -46.47 -21.63 6.92
C VAL A 41 -46.62 -21.82 8.43
N PRO A 42 -45.74 -21.22 9.27
CA PRO A 42 -45.84 -21.37 10.71
C PRO A 42 -47.21 -20.93 11.25
N GLY A 43 -47.87 -21.81 12.00
CA GLY A 43 -49.14 -21.51 12.68
C GLY A 43 -50.41 -21.61 11.83
N VAL A 44 -50.32 -21.98 10.55
CA VAL A 44 -51.48 -22.15 9.65
C VAL A 44 -51.54 -23.58 9.12
N LYS A 45 -52.71 -24.21 9.19
CA LYS A 45 -52.93 -25.55 8.63
C LYS A 45 -53.13 -25.46 7.11
N PRO A 46 -52.75 -26.50 6.35
CA PRO A 46 -53.03 -26.57 4.91
C PRO A 46 -54.52 -26.46 4.62
N GLY A 47 -54.88 -25.45 3.82
CA GLY A 47 -56.25 -25.06 3.51
C GLY A 47 -56.35 -23.71 2.78
N PRO A 48 -57.56 -23.18 2.57
CA PRO A 48 -57.80 -21.92 1.84
C PRO A 48 -57.21 -20.69 2.54
N ASP A 49 -57.13 -20.71 3.88
CA ASP A 49 -56.50 -19.67 4.69
C ASP A 49 -55.00 -19.59 4.43
N GLN A 50 -54.35 -20.73 4.13
CA GLN A 50 -52.94 -20.75 3.75
C GLN A 50 -52.71 -20.18 2.36
N GLU A 51 -53.61 -20.44 1.40
CA GLU A 51 -53.48 -19.95 0.02
C GLU A 51 -53.65 -18.43 -0.06
N THR A 52 -54.62 -17.88 0.67
CA THR A 52 -54.82 -16.43 0.80
C THR A 52 -53.62 -15.74 1.47
N LEU A 53 -53.05 -16.34 2.51
CA LEU A 53 -51.84 -15.81 3.15
C LEU A 53 -50.60 -15.92 2.24
N LEU A 54 -50.43 -17.04 1.53
CA LEU A 54 -49.31 -17.23 0.58
C LEU A 54 -49.37 -16.23 -0.58
N SER A 55 -50.55 -15.99 -1.14
CA SER A 55 -50.73 -14.99 -2.21
C SER A 55 -50.46 -13.57 -1.72
N PHE A 56 -50.88 -13.23 -0.49
CA PHE A 56 -50.49 -11.97 0.15
C PHE A 56 -48.97 -11.84 0.31
N ILE A 57 -48.31 -12.88 0.82
CA ILE A 57 -46.84 -12.90 0.98
C ILE A 57 -46.14 -12.75 -0.37
N GLU A 58 -46.61 -13.44 -1.42
CA GLU A 58 -46.02 -13.35 -2.75
C GLU A 58 -46.17 -11.95 -3.37
N GLN A 59 -47.34 -11.33 -3.18
CA GLN A 59 -47.58 -9.96 -3.64
C GLN A 59 -46.67 -8.97 -2.91
N GLU A 60 -46.54 -9.09 -1.59
CA GLU A 60 -45.68 -8.21 -0.79
C GLU A 60 -44.19 -8.39 -1.13
N ILE A 61 -43.74 -9.61 -1.41
CA ILE A 61 -42.34 -9.87 -1.82
C ILE A 61 -42.05 -9.30 -3.22
N ARG A 62 -42.99 -9.39 -4.17
CA ARG A 62 -42.80 -8.83 -5.53
C ARG A 62 -42.93 -7.30 -5.55
N PHE A 63 -43.83 -6.75 -4.74
CA PHE A 63 -44.16 -5.33 -4.67
C PHE A 63 -44.14 -4.88 -3.21
N PRO A 64 -42.96 -4.56 -2.65
CA PRO A 64 -42.84 -4.23 -1.23
C PRO A 64 -43.62 -2.96 -0.86
N THR A 65 -44.65 -3.10 -0.03
CA THR A 65 -45.42 -1.99 0.55
C THR A 65 -44.98 -1.67 1.99
N GLY A 66 -44.21 -2.57 2.61
CA GLY A 66 -43.73 -2.47 3.99
C GLY A 66 -44.60 -3.24 4.99
N ALA A 67 -45.48 -4.13 4.51
CA ALA A 67 -46.34 -4.92 5.38
C ALA A 67 -45.52 -6.01 6.12
N SER A 68 -45.92 -6.33 7.35
CA SER A 68 -45.25 -7.36 8.13
C SER A 68 -45.56 -8.75 7.59
N ILE A 69 -44.56 -9.43 7.04
CA ILE A 69 -44.64 -10.83 6.61
C ILE A 69 -44.00 -11.77 7.66
N PRO A 70 -44.49 -13.01 7.79
CA PRO A 70 -43.85 -14.02 8.62
C PRO A 70 -42.45 -14.36 8.10
N SER A 71 -41.61 -14.98 8.94
CA SER A 71 -40.24 -15.38 8.57
C SER A 71 -40.25 -16.16 7.25
N PRO A 72 -39.39 -15.80 6.28
CA PRO A 72 -39.35 -16.45 4.99
C PRO A 72 -39.04 -17.94 5.13
N GLN A 73 -39.82 -18.75 4.43
CA GLN A 73 -39.72 -20.20 4.45
C GLN A 73 -38.90 -20.69 3.25
N GLN A 74 -38.18 -21.80 3.44
CA GLN A 74 -37.48 -22.46 2.34
C GLN A 74 -38.50 -23.20 1.48
N ILE A 75 -38.41 -23.01 0.17
CA ILE A 75 -39.18 -23.77 -0.82
C ILE A 75 -38.43 -25.07 -1.06
N ALA A 76 -39.15 -26.19 -1.11
CA ALA A 76 -38.60 -27.51 -1.38
C ALA A 76 -39.12 -28.04 -2.73
N PHE A 77 -38.22 -28.60 -3.53
CA PHE A 77 -38.53 -29.20 -4.82
C PHE A 77 -38.05 -30.65 -4.87
N SER A 78 -38.87 -31.53 -5.44
CA SER A 78 -38.41 -32.84 -5.90
C SER A 78 -38.17 -32.78 -7.41
N MET A 79 -36.96 -33.15 -7.84
CA MET A 79 -36.56 -33.17 -9.24
C MET A 79 -36.36 -34.61 -9.70
N VAL A 80 -36.93 -34.95 -10.85
CA VAL A 80 -36.60 -36.15 -11.63
C VAL A 80 -36.18 -35.69 -13.01
N ALA A 81 -34.93 -35.93 -13.38
CA ALA A 81 -34.40 -35.62 -14.69
C ALA A 81 -34.07 -36.91 -15.43
N PHE A 82 -34.71 -37.13 -16.58
CA PHE A 82 -34.54 -38.35 -17.36
C PHE A 82 -33.98 -38.02 -18.74
N SER A 83 -32.95 -38.76 -19.14
CA SER A 83 -32.43 -38.72 -20.50
C SER A 83 -32.95 -39.91 -21.31
N PRO A 84 -33.84 -39.70 -22.29
CA PRO A 84 -34.33 -40.78 -23.15
C PRO A 84 -33.22 -41.36 -24.04
N ASP A 85 -32.25 -40.54 -24.46
CA ASP A 85 -31.20 -40.95 -25.39
C ASP A 85 -30.07 -41.73 -24.71
N CYS A 86 -29.69 -41.30 -23.52
CA CYS A 86 -28.57 -41.90 -22.77
C CYS A 86 -29.02 -42.87 -21.67
N GLY A 87 -30.33 -43.03 -21.47
CA GLY A 87 -30.91 -44.08 -20.65
C GLY A 87 -30.64 -43.97 -19.15
N PHE A 88 -30.39 -42.76 -18.63
CA PHE A 88 -30.16 -42.52 -17.21
C PHE A 88 -31.23 -41.61 -16.61
N VAL A 89 -31.49 -41.81 -15.31
CA VAL A 89 -32.38 -40.97 -14.50
C VAL A 89 -31.56 -40.37 -13.36
N LEU A 90 -31.68 -39.06 -13.16
CA LEU A 90 -31.16 -38.32 -12.03
C LEU A 90 -32.33 -37.89 -11.15
N GLU A 91 -32.33 -38.33 -9.91
CA GLU A 91 -33.31 -37.91 -8.92
C GLU A 91 -32.64 -37.01 -7.89
N SER A 92 -33.32 -35.95 -7.46
CA SER A 92 -32.87 -35.19 -6.31
C SER A 92 -32.93 -36.08 -5.07
N LYS A 93 -31.80 -36.46 -4.48
CA LYS A 93 -31.75 -37.11 -3.17
C LYS A 93 -31.51 -36.05 -2.09
N GLY A 94 -32.35 -36.06 -1.06
CA GLY A 94 -32.22 -35.19 0.11
C GLY A 94 -31.41 -35.93 1.18
N PRO A 95 -30.73 -35.25 2.10
CA PRO A 95 -30.13 -35.90 3.25
C PRO A 95 -31.21 -36.62 4.09
N PRO A 96 -30.97 -37.83 4.64
CA PRO A 96 -29.71 -38.61 4.65
C PRO A 96 -29.58 -39.62 3.49
N ASP A 97 -28.36 -40.15 3.29
CA ASP A 97 -28.00 -41.17 2.25
C ASP A 97 -28.75 -42.51 2.35
N ILE A 98 -29.72 -42.66 3.27
CA ILE A 98 -30.53 -43.87 3.47
C ILE A 98 -32.00 -43.50 3.69
N ALA A 99 -32.85 -44.18 2.92
CA ALA A 99 -34.32 -44.06 2.79
C ALA A 99 -34.83 -42.71 2.25
N PRO A 100 -35.68 -42.70 1.20
CA PRO A 100 -36.33 -41.50 0.71
C PRO A 100 -37.28 -40.98 1.79
N GLN A 101 -36.87 -39.95 2.53
CA GLN A 101 -37.80 -39.17 3.34
C GLN A 101 -38.43 -38.10 2.43
N GLU A 102 -39.76 -38.08 2.38
CA GLU A 102 -40.51 -37.06 1.67
C GLU A 102 -40.11 -35.65 2.16
N ALA A 103 -39.88 -34.73 1.22
CA ALA A 103 -39.74 -33.28 1.44
C ALA A 103 -38.39 -32.68 1.93
N ASN A 104 -37.27 -33.40 1.93
CA ASN A 104 -35.93 -32.82 2.20
C ASN A 104 -35.07 -32.59 0.92
N HIS A 105 -35.70 -32.56 -0.25
CA HIS A 105 -35.03 -32.45 -1.55
C HIS A 105 -34.99 -30.97 -2.01
N LEU A 106 -33.85 -30.54 -2.57
CA LEU A 106 -33.60 -29.21 -3.16
C LEU A 106 -34.30 -28.06 -2.43
N ARG A 107 -33.78 -27.70 -1.26
CA ARG A 107 -34.29 -26.60 -0.45
C ARG A 107 -33.56 -25.30 -0.75
N GLY A 108 -34.31 -24.22 -0.93
CA GLY A 108 -33.76 -22.89 -1.17
C GLY A 108 -34.72 -21.79 -0.78
N LEU A 109 -34.20 -20.59 -0.55
CA LEU A 109 -35.02 -19.39 -0.38
C LEU A 109 -35.41 -18.84 -1.74
N LYS A 110 -36.56 -18.15 -1.79
CA LYS A 110 -36.99 -17.45 -3.00
C LYS A 110 -35.98 -16.34 -3.34
N ILE A 111 -35.69 -16.15 -4.62
CA ILE A 111 -34.63 -15.23 -5.07
C ILE A 111 -34.89 -13.77 -4.63
N GLU A 112 -36.14 -13.34 -4.58
CA GLU A 112 -36.51 -12.00 -4.13
C GLU A 112 -36.23 -11.79 -2.63
N VAL A 113 -36.42 -12.83 -1.82
CA VAL A 113 -36.07 -12.80 -0.38
C VAL A 113 -34.55 -12.74 -0.21
N GLU A 114 -33.81 -13.48 -1.04
CA GLU A 114 -32.34 -13.40 -1.04
C GLU A 114 -31.83 -12.02 -1.47
N TYR A 115 -32.47 -11.36 -2.44
CA TYR A 115 -32.13 -9.99 -2.81
C TYR A 115 -32.41 -9.00 -1.67
N GLU A 116 -33.53 -9.13 -0.96
CA GLU A 116 -33.82 -8.26 0.19
C GLU A 116 -32.80 -8.43 1.33
N ARG A 117 -32.39 -9.69 1.58
CA ARG A 117 -31.32 -10.00 2.53
C ARG A 117 -29.98 -9.45 2.07
N ALA A 118 -29.62 -9.64 0.80
CA ALA A 118 -28.39 -9.12 0.21
C ALA A 118 -28.34 -7.58 0.26
N ARG A 119 -29.48 -6.90 0.04
CA ARG A 119 -29.61 -5.45 0.19
C ARG A 119 -29.26 -5.00 1.61
N SER A 120 -29.80 -5.67 2.62
CA SER A 120 -29.50 -5.37 4.02
C SER A 120 -28.01 -5.57 4.36
N HIS A 121 -27.40 -6.67 3.90
CA HIS A 121 -25.96 -6.92 4.07
C HIS A 121 -25.09 -5.88 3.35
N LEU A 122 -25.51 -5.44 2.17
CA LEU A 122 -24.80 -4.43 1.39
C LEU A 122 -24.87 -3.04 2.04
N LEU A 123 -26.01 -2.68 2.66
CA LEU A 123 -26.12 -1.46 3.46
C LEU A 123 -25.19 -1.50 4.69
N LEU A 124 -25.08 -2.64 5.36
CA LEU A 124 -24.09 -2.84 6.42
C LEU A 124 -22.66 -2.67 5.89
N PHE A 125 -22.35 -3.23 4.72
CA PHE A 125 -21.05 -3.08 4.10
C PHE A 125 -20.75 -1.62 3.69
N ALA A 126 -21.75 -0.88 3.22
CA ALA A 126 -21.64 0.56 2.96
C ALA A 126 -21.31 1.33 4.24
N ALA A 127 -21.93 0.98 5.37
CA ALA A 127 -21.59 1.56 6.67
C ALA A 127 -20.15 1.23 7.10
N VAL A 128 -19.66 0.01 6.82
CA VAL A 128 -18.27 -0.38 7.06
C VAL A 128 -17.30 0.49 6.24
N ILE A 129 -17.56 0.68 4.93
CA ILE A 129 -16.73 1.55 4.07
C ILE A 129 -16.80 3.01 4.55
N GLY A 130 -17.98 3.49 4.97
CA GLY A 130 -18.14 4.82 5.58
C GLY A 130 -17.31 4.98 6.85
N GLY A 131 -17.26 3.95 7.70
CA GLY A 131 -16.39 3.91 8.88
C GLY A 131 -14.90 3.91 8.51
N GLN A 132 -14.51 3.15 7.47
CA GLN A 132 -13.13 3.13 6.97
C GLN A 132 -12.74 4.53 6.48
N LEU A 133 -13.60 5.19 5.72
CA LEU A 133 -13.38 6.57 5.26
C LEU A 133 -13.30 7.54 6.45
N PHE A 134 -14.18 7.43 7.45
CA PHE A 134 -14.18 8.29 8.63
C PHE A 134 -12.84 8.23 9.39
N PHE A 135 -12.35 7.02 9.70
CA PHE A 135 -11.06 6.87 10.36
C PHE A 135 -9.91 7.39 9.48
N PHE A 136 -9.97 7.17 8.17
CA PHE A 136 -8.97 7.65 7.23
C PHE A 136 -8.90 9.19 7.19
N LEU A 137 -10.05 9.87 7.10
CA LEU A 137 -10.13 11.33 7.17
C LEU A 137 -9.60 11.88 8.50
N ARG A 138 -9.90 11.21 9.61
CA ARG A 138 -9.40 11.61 10.92
C ARG A 138 -7.87 11.50 11.00
N GLN A 139 -7.28 10.47 10.38
CA GLN A 139 -5.83 10.33 10.26
C GLN A 139 -5.21 11.39 9.34
N MET A 140 -5.85 11.69 8.20
CA MET A 140 -5.37 12.75 7.29
C MET A 140 -5.36 14.12 7.97
N ARG A 141 -6.39 14.44 8.75
CA ARG A 141 -6.48 15.70 9.51
C ARG A 141 -5.36 15.83 10.54
N ASP A 142 -5.00 14.72 11.19
CA ASP A 142 -3.91 14.66 12.16
C ASP A 142 -2.55 14.84 11.49
N ALA A 143 -2.37 14.22 10.31
CA ALA A 143 -1.18 14.30 9.47
C ALA A 143 -1.13 15.58 8.60
N SER A 144 -1.48 16.72 9.19
CA SER A 144 -1.53 18.01 8.51
C SER A 144 -0.14 18.62 8.26
N THR A 145 0.83 18.34 9.13
CA THR A 145 2.20 18.87 9.01
C THR A 145 3.10 17.94 8.20
N PRO A 146 4.11 18.46 7.47
CA PRO A 146 5.04 17.63 6.72
C PRO A 146 5.89 16.71 7.62
N SER A 147 6.24 17.15 8.81
CA SER A 147 6.94 16.35 9.83
C SER A 147 6.17 15.08 10.21
N THR A 148 4.87 15.20 10.55
CA THR A 148 4.00 14.06 10.92
C THR A 148 3.77 13.14 9.73
N ARG A 149 3.49 13.71 8.54
CA ARG A 149 3.33 12.96 7.30
C ARG A 149 4.57 12.16 6.91
N SER A 150 5.77 12.67 7.19
CA SER A 150 7.01 11.95 6.95
C SER A 150 7.16 10.67 7.78
N ARG A 151 6.46 10.53 8.92
CA ARG A 151 6.49 9.33 9.78
C ARG A 151 5.66 8.17 9.22
N ILE A 152 4.67 8.49 8.39
CA ILE A 152 3.73 7.52 7.82
C ILE A 152 4.36 6.78 6.65
N SER A 153 4.13 5.47 6.57
CA SER A 153 4.63 4.63 5.49
C SER A 153 3.77 4.76 4.24
N PHE A 154 4.41 5.09 3.12
CA PHE A 154 3.77 5.19 1.80
C PHE A 154 3.07 3.88 1.41
N TYR A 155 3.72 2.74 1.65
CA TYR A 155 3.21 1.42 1.28
C TYR A 155 2.00 0.98 2.10
N THR A 156 1.91 1.35 3.38
CA THR A 156 0.73 1.07 4.20
C THR A 156 -0.50 1.78 3.63
N ILE A 157 -0.39 3.08 3.36
CA ILE A 157 -1.47 3.86 2.73
C ILE A 157 -1.79 3.35 1.33
N SER A 158 -0.78 2.93 0.56
CA SER A 158 -0.98 2.32 -0.76
C SER A 158 -1.76 1.01 -0.66
N MET A 159 -1.45 0.11 0.28
CA MET A 159 -2.19 -1.15 0.46
C MET A 159 -3.63 -0.92 0.90
N LEU A 160 -3.86 0.02 1.82
CA LEU A 160 -5.21 0.44 2.25
C LEU A 160 -6.02 0.94 1.03
N SER A 161 -5.43 1.83 0.22
CA SER A 161 -6.05 2.38 -0.98
C SER A 161 -6.27 1.31 -2.08
N LEU A 162 -5.35 0.37 -2.25
CA LEU A 162 -5.50 -0.74 -3.21
C LEU A 162 -6.71 -1.63 -2.84
N GLY A 163 -6.94 -1.90 -1.56
CA GLY A 163 -8.10 -2.68 -1.11
C GLY A 163 -9.43 -1.98 -1.40
N ASP A 164 -9.50 -0.68 -1.15
CA ASP A 164 -10.69 0.14 -1.45
C ASP A 164 -10.92 0.21 -2.97
N GLY A 165 -9.83 0.29 -3.75
CA GLY A 165 -9.87 0.27 -5.22
C GLY A 165 -10.37 -1.07 -5.76
N PHE A 166 -9.92 -2.17 -5.16
CA PHE A 166 -10.34 -3.52 -5.56
C PHE A 166 -11.81 -3.74 -5.25
N THR A 167 -12.25 -3.28 -4.07
CA THR A 167 -13.65 -3.27 -3.66
C THR A 167 -14.50 -2.47 -4.66
N THR A 168 -14.05 -1.28 -5.05
CA THR A 168 -14.73 -0.45 -6.05
C THR A 168 -14.90 -1.19 -7.37
N MET A 169 -13.82 -1.78 -7.90
CA MET A 169 -13.85 -2.50 -9.18
C MET A 169 -14.78 -3.71 -9.15
N ILE A 170 -14.74 -4.49 -8.07
CA ILE A 170 -15.63 -5.65 -7.89
C ILE A 170 -17.08 -5.23 -7.81
N LEU A 171 -17.41 -4.21 -7.01
CA LEU A 171 -18.79 -3.73 -6.91
C LEU A 171 -19.30 -3.16 -8.24
N CYS A 172 -18.47 -2.41 -8.97
CA CYS A 172 -18.81 -1.96 -10.32
C CYS A 172 -19.08 -3.15 -11.25
N LEU A 173 -18.26 -4.20 -11.21
CA LEU A 173 -18.46 -5.40 -12.04
C LEU A 173 -19.74 -6.14 -11.64
N ILE A 174 -20.00 -6.34 -10.35
CA ILE A 174 -21.23 -6.97 -9.84
C ILE A 174 -22.48 -6.18 -10.25
N SER A 175 -22.40 -4.85 -10.27
CA SER A 175 -23.52 -3.98 -10.65
C SER A 175 -24.03 -4.22 -12.07
N LEU A 176 -23.18 -4.74 -12.96
CA LEU A 176 -23.55 -5.05 -14.34
C LEU A 176 -24.40 -6.32 -14.47
N PHE A 177 -24.28 -7.25 -13.51
CA PHE A 177 -24.95 -8.55 -13.57
C PHE A 177 -26.24 -8.61 -12.73
N ILE A 178 -26.31 -7.88 -11.61
CA ILE A 178 -27.43 -7.98 -10.67
C ILE A 178 -28.24 -6.67 -10.64
N GLN A 179 -29.17 -6.52 -11.59
CA GLN A 179 -29.98 -5.32 -11.73
C GLN A 179 -30.85 -5.02 -10.49
N ALA A 180 -31.35 -6.05 -9.81
CA ALA A 180 -32.18 -5.90 -8.61
C ALA A 180 -31.46 -5.18 -7.44
N LEU A 181 -30.13 -5.27 -7.38
CA LEU A 181 -29.31 -4.66 -6.33
C LEU A 181 -28.52 -3.45 -6.84
N TRP A 182 -28.81 -2.96 -8.04
CA TRP A 182 -27.98 -1.97 -8.72
C TRP A 182 -27.78 -0.69 -7.88
N VAL A 183 -28.87 -0.11 -7.33
CA VAL A 183 -28.82 1.14 -6.54
C VAL A 183 -27.87 1.04 -5.33
N PRO A 184 -28.05 0.08 -4.38
CA PRO A 184 -27.14 -0.02 -3.25
C PRO A 184 -25.72 -0.44 -3.66
N VAL A 185 -25.54 -1.25 -4.71
CA VAL A 185 -24.21 -1.67 -5.18
C VAL A 185 -23.44 -0.48 -5.72
N ILE A 186 -24.04 0.30 -6.63
CA ILE A 186 -23.37 1.45 -7.25
C ILE A 186 -23.13 2.58 -6.24
N ALA A 187 -24.04 2.80 -5.29
CA ALA A 187 -23.84 3.78 -4.22
C ALA A 187 -22.64 3.40 -3.33
N THR A 188 -22.53 2.11 -2.98
CA THR A 188 -21.40 1.58 -2.21
C THR A 188 -20.09 1.66 -3.01
N ALA A 189 -20.14 1.33 -4.31
CA ALA A 189 -19.00 1.47 -5.21
C ALA A 189 -18.53 2.92 -5.32
N PHE A 190 -19.46 3.88 -5.41
CA PHE A 190 -19.13 5.30 -5.44
C PHE A 190 -18.45 5.76 -4.15
N LEU A 191 -18.91 5.31 -2.98
CA LEU A 191 -18.28 5.64 -1.70
C LEU A 191 -16.84 5.12 -1.62
N ALA A 192 -16.60 3.87 -2.05
CA ALA A 192 -15.27 3.28 -2.13
C ALA A 192 -14.40 4.00 -3.19
N PHE A 193 -14.98 4.39 -4.33
CA PHE A 193 -14.28 5.15 -5.35
C PHE A 193 -13.82 6.51 -4.82
N MET A 194 -14.68 7.20 -4.07
CA MET A 194 -14.34 8.47 -3.42
C MET A 194 -13.22 8.31 -2.40
N SER A 195 -13.21 7.21 -1.62
CA SER A 195 -12.14 6.95 -0.66
C SER A 195 -10.78 6.80 -1.36
N VAL A 196 -10.73 6.11 -2.50
CA VAL A 196 -9.50 5.89 -3.27
C VAL A 196 -9.07 7.15 -4.02
N SER A 197 -9.92 7.64 -4.92
CA SER A 197 -9.54 8.63 -5.94
C SER A 197 -9.31 10.02 -5.35
N PHE A 198 -10.13 10.44 -4.39
CA PHE A 198 -10.02 11.78 -3.82
C PHE A 198 -9.16 11.82 -2.56
N PHE A 199 -9.37 10.90 -1.62
CA PHE A 199 -8.68 10.94 -0.33
C PHE A 199 -7.39 10.12 -0.34
N GLY A 200 -7.45 8.86 -0.79
CA GLY A 200 -6.31 7.94 -0.84
C GLY A 200 -5.18 8.47 -1.71
N MET A 201 -5.49 8.79 -2.98
CA MET A 201 -4.48 9.26 -3.94
C MET A 201 -3.92 10.64 -3.58
N ARG A 202 -4.75 11.56 -3.07
CA ARG A 202 -4.28 12.86 -2.59
C ARG A 202 -3.33 12.70 -1.41
N PHE A 203 -3.70 11.88 -0.42
CA PHE A 203 -2.83 11.63 0.73
C PHE A 203 -1.53 10.97 0.33
N LEU A 204 -1.58 10.05 -0.64
CA LEU A 204 -0.40 9.39 -1.17
C LEU A 204 0.53 10.36 -1.92
N MET A 205 -0.03 11.31 -2.69
CA MET A 205 0.71 12.40 -3.34
C MET A 205 1.40 13.30 -2.31
N ASP A 206 0.66 13.68 -1.27
CA ASP A 206 1.15 14.52 -0.20
C ASP A 206 2.31 13.86 0.57
N ILE A 207 2.21 12.55 0.83
CA ILE A 207 3.29 11.75 1.43
C ILE A 207 4.47 11.65 0.47
N TRP A 208 4.20 11.42 -0.82
CA TRP A 208 5.23 11.33 -1.85
C TRP A 208 6.05 12.61 -1.92
N ALA A 209 5.41 13.78 -1.95
CA ALA A 209 6.10 15.07 -2.02
C ALA A 209 7.02 15.27 -0.79
N VAL A 210 6.51 15.03 0.42
CA VAL A 210 7.28 15.19 1.67
C VAL A 210 8.47 14.22 1.76
N GLN A 211 8.36 13.04 1.16
CA GLN A 211 9.42 12.03 1.17
C GLN A 211 10.41 12.15 -0.01
N ALA A 212 10.25 13.14 -0.89
CA ALA A 212 11.16 13.36 -2.03
C ALA A 212 12.65 13.48 -1.64
N PRO A 213 13.05 14.33 -0.69
CA PRO A 213 14.46 14.47 -0.35
C PRO A 213 15.05 13.20 0.28
N GLU A 214 14.27 12.45 1.08
CA GLU A 214 14.70 11.16 1.62
C GLU A 214 14.98 10.15 0.49
N ARG A 215 14.12 10.12 -0.55
CA ARG A 215 14.31 9.23 -1.70
C ARG A 215 15.52 9.63 -2.52
N GLU A 216 15.72 10.91 -2.79
CA GLU A 216 16.91 11.38 -3.51
C GLU A 216 18.20 11.01 -2.78
N ARG A 217 18.24 11.14 -1.44
CA ARG A 217 19.40 10.71 -0.64
C ARG A 217 19.66 9.21 -0.78
N ARG A 218 18.61 8.38 -0.71
CA ARG A 218 18.72 6.93 -0.90
C ARG A 218 19.22 6.58 -2.30
N GLU A 219 18.70 7.24 -3.34
CA GLU A 219 19.15 7.03 -4.72
C GLU A 219 20.61 7.45 -4.92
N ARG A 220 21.05 8.57 -4.33
CA ARG A 220 22.46 8.99 -4.36
C ARG A 220 23.36 7.97 -3.66
N GLN A 221 22.96 7.49 -2.48
CA GLN A 221 23.69 6.44 -1.75
C GLN A 221 23.75 5.13 -2.54
N GLU A 222 22.66 4.72 -3.18
CA GLU A 222 22.63 3.50 -3.98
C GLU A 222 23.50 3.63 -5.24
N ARG A 223 23.48 4.79 -5.92
CA ARG A 223 24.40 5.08 -7.04
C ARG A 223 25.86 5.02 -6.59
N GLN A 224 26.20 5.60 -5.44
CA GLN A 224 27.55 5.51 -4.87
C GLN A 224 27.94 4.06 -4.55
N ARG A 225 27.02 3.26 -3.97
CA ARG A 225 27.27 1.85 -3.68
C ARG A 225 27.47 1.02 -4.95
N ARG A 226 26.66 1.27 -5.98
CA ARG A 226 26.80 0.62 -7.29
C ARG A 226 28.13 1.00 -7.96
N GLN A 227 28.54 2.26 -7.89
CA GLN A 227 29.84 2.71 -8.38
C GLN A 227 31.00 2.06 -7.63
N GLN A 228 30.95 2.01 -6.30
CA GLN A 228 31.97 1.33 -5.49
C GLN A 228 32.09 -0.16 -5.84
N THR A 229 30.96 -0.85 -6.03
CA THR A 229 30.93 -2.28 -6.42
C THR A 229 31.49 -2.49 -7.83
N ALA A 230 31.20 -1.58 -8.76
CA ALA A 230 31.74 -1.63 -10.12
C ALA A 230 33.27 -1.43 -10.14
N VAL A 231 33.80 -0.51 -9.34
CA VAL A 231 35.25 -0.25 -9.24
C VAL A 231 35.99 -1.44 -8.61
N THR A 232 35.40 -2.15 -7.64
CA THR A 232 36.03 -3.34 -7.04
C THR A 232 36.09 -4.53 -7.99
N THR A 233 35.18 -4.62 -8.96
CA THR A 233 35.14 -5.72 -9.94
C THR A 233 36.08 -5.45 -11.13
N ALA A 234 36.48 -4.19 -11.36
CA ALA A 234 37.37 -3.77 -12.43
C ALA A 234 38.85 -3.64 -11.99
N ALA A 235 39.25 -4.26 -10.87
CA ALA A 235 40.65 -4.30 -10.47
C ALA A 235 41.48 -5.08 -11.52
N PRO A 236 42.61 -4.52 -12.02
CA PRO A 236 43.38 -5.15 -13.10
C PRO A 236 44.03 -6.45 -12.61
N THR A 237 43.82 -7.53 -13.36
CA THR A 237 44.61 -8.76 -13.25
C THR A 237 46.10 -8.43 -13.31
N PRO A 238 46.93 -8.88 -12.36
CA PRO A 238 48.37 -8.70 -12.43
C PRO A 238 48.90 -9.52 -13.61
N ILE A 239 49.49 -8.84 -14.60
CA ILE A 239 50.23 -9.44 -15.70
C ILE A 239 51.46 -10.14 -15.10
N PRO A 240 51.66 -11.45 -15.28
CA PRO A 240 52.90 -12.11 -14.88
C PRO A 240 54.02 -11.71 -15.84
N ALA A 241 55.14 -11.25 -15.28
CA ALA A 241 56.37 -10.98 -16.02
C ALA A 241 57.17 -12.28 -16.26
N GLY A 242 57.73 -12.42 -17.46
CA GLY A 242 58.62 -13.51 -17.91
C GLY A 242 57.94 -14.35 -18.99
N THR A 243 58.45 -14.47 -20.22
CA THR A 243 59.80 -14.89 -20.58
C THR A 243 60.08 -14.52 -22.04
N MET A 244 61.32 -14.16 -22.37
CA MET A 244 61.80 -14.02 -23.75
C MET A 244 61.74 -15.37 -24.47
N ASP A 245 61.27 -15.41 -25.72
CA ASP A 245 62.00 -16.09 -26.80
C ASP A 245 61.40 -15.87 -28.21
N SER A 246 62.32 -15.62 -29.14
CA SER A 246 62.34 -15.88 -30.59
C SER A 246 61.14 -15.50 -31.49
N THR A 247 61.39 -14.54 -32.38
CA THR A 247 60.83 -14.43 -33.75
C THR A 247 61.06 -15.74 -34.52
N PRO A 248 60.20 -16.17 -35.49
CA PRO A 248 60.24 -15.57 -36.83
C PRO A 248 58.91 -15.50 -37.62
N ALA A 249 58.94 -14.61 -38.62
CA ALA A 249 58.25 -14.71 -39.93
C ALA A 249 56.74 -14.38 -40.04
N GLN A 250 56.52 -13.26 -40.73
CA GLN A 250 55.29 -12.80 -41.36
C GLN A 250 55.00 -13.55 -42.68
N PRO A 251 53.72 -13.65 -43.10
CA PRO A 251 53.37 -13.34 -44.50
C PRO A 251 52.24 -12.27 -44.61
N PRO A 252 52.06 -11.66 -45.79
CA PRO A 252 51.54 -10.30 -45.93
C PRO A 252 50.01 -10.21 -46.09
N ALA A 253 49.47 -9.04 -45.74
CA ALA A 253 48.13 -8.60 -46.07
C ALA A 253 47.99 -8.26 -47.57
N PRO A 254 46.81 -8.41 -48.19
CA PRO A 254 46.50 -7.71 -49.42
C PRO A 254 45.81 -6.35 -49.15
N SER A 255 46.39 -5.36 -49.80
CA SER A 255 45.95 -4.01 -50.11
C SER A 255 44.46 -3.81 -50.45
N GLN A 256 43.85 -2.76 -49.90
CA GLN A 256 42.75 -2.04 -50.54
C GLN A 256 43.04 -0.53 -50.59
N LEU A 257 42.76 0.02 -51.77
CA LEU A 257 43.08 1.35 -52.29
C LEU A 257 42.28 2.49 -51.61
N PRO A 258 42.77 3.75 -51.66
CA PRO A 258 42.07 4.89 -51.11
C PRO A 258 40.99 5.41 -52.07
N VAL A 259 39.79 5.65 -51.56
CA VAL A 259 38.75 6.41 -52.25
C VAL A 259 38.95 7.90 -51.93
N ILE A 260 39.19 8.68 -52.98
CA ILE A 260 39.25 10.15 -52.98
C ILE A 260 37.87 10.69 -53.37
N THR A 261 37.41 11.78 -52.74
CA THR A 261 36.67 12.94 -53.30
C THR A 261 36.10 13.83 -52.14
N PRO A 262 35.67 15.09 -52.36
CA PRO A 262 36.56 16.26 -52.26
C PRO A 262 35.93 17.44 -51.46
N ALA A 263 36.60 17.96 -50.43
CA ALA A 263 36.41 19.36 -50.01
C ALA A 263 37.57 19.75 -49.09
N GLY A 264 38.52 20.51 -49.64
CA GLY A 264 39.67 21.00 -48.91
C GLY A 264 39.29 22.10 -47.93
N ALA A 265 39.88 22.03 -46.75
CA ALA A 265 40.31 23.19 -45.99
C ALA A 265 41.60 22.80 -45.28
N GLU A 266 42.69 23.46 -45.67
CA GLU A 266 44.04 23.31 -45.14
C GLU A 266 44.05 23.62 -43.63
N THR A 267 44.63 22.73 -42.83
CA THR A 267 45.01 23.03 -41.45
C THR A 267 46.48 22.64 -41.23
N LEU A 268 47.26 23.60 -40.75
CA LEU A 268 48.64 23.45 -40.32
C LEU A 268 48.76 22.39 -39.20
N PRO A 269 49.85 21.62 -39.11
CA PRO A 269 50.03 20.65 -38.04
C PRO A 269 50.21 21.35 -36.68
N GLN A 270 49.45 20.92 -35.68
CA GLN A 270 49.61 21.33 -34.28
C GLN A 270 50.90 20.73 -33.67
N PRO A 271 51.57 21.43 -32.74
CA PRO A 271 52.82 20.98 -32.12
C PRO A 271 52.61 19.76 -31.21
N VAL A 272 53.64 18.91 -31.15
CA VAL A 272 53.70 17.55 -30.57
C VAL A 272 53.50 17.48 -29.03
N THR A 273 53.05 18.55 -28.38
CA THR A 273 52.93 18.61 -26.91
C THR A 273 51.51 18.78 -26.37
N ALA A 274 50.47 18.77 -27.21
CA ALA A 274 49.08 18.78 -26.73
C ALA A 274 48.56 17.36 -26.45
N MET A 275 48.31 17.03 -25.18
CA MET A 275 47.59 15.80 -24.82
C MET A 275 46.13 15.89 -25.28
N ARG A 276 45.64 14.81 -25.90
CA ARG A 276 44.24 14.64 -26.33
C ARG A 276 43.32 14.65 -25.10
N PRO A 277 42.18 15.38 -25.10
CA PRO A 277 41.17 15.22 -24.07
C PRO A 277 40.61 13.79 -24.14
N VAL A 278 40.65 13.07 -23.02
CA VAL A 278 39.96 11.79 -22.88
C VAL A 278 38.48 12.08 -22.73
N ASP A 279 37.70 11.55 -23.66
CA ASP A 279 36.25 11.70 -23.74
C ASP A 279 35.58 10.91 -22.59
N THR A 280 35.53 11.50 -21.39
CA THR A 280 34.64 11.01 -20.34
C THR A 280 33.25 11.52 -20.73
N GLY A 281 32.37 10.64 -21.22
CA GLY A 281 31.02 10.94 -21.73
C GLY A 281 30.04 11.59 -20.74
N ALA A 282 30.45 12.67 -20.09
CA ALA A 282 29.66 13.55 -19.26
C ALA A 282 29.23 14.74 -20.13
N THR A 283 27.93 14.80 -20.42
CA THR A 283 27.31 16.00 -20.99
C THR A 283 27.43 17.16 -20.00
N PRO A 284 27.95 18.33 -20.39
CA PRO A 284 28.04 19.48 -19.48
C PRO A 284 26.64 19.97 -19.11
N VAL A 285 26.36 20.00 -17.80
CA VAL A 285 25.15 20.62 -17.24
C VAL A 285 25.39 22.12 -17.21
N PHE A 286 24.63 22.86 -18.02
CA PHE A 286 24.51 24.30 -17.88
C PHE A 286 23.67 24.60 -16.63
N ILE A 287 24.29 25.14 -15.59
CA ILE A 287 23.61 25.72 -14.44
C ILE A 287 23.33 27.19 -14.81
N PRO A 288 22.07 27.61 -15.01
CA PRO A 288 21.77 29.03 -15.10
C PRO A 288 21.93 29.65 -13.71
N SER A 289 22.69 30.73 -13.62
CA SER A 289 22.78 31.55 -12.41
C SER A 289 21.43 32.20 -12.13
N ASP A 290 20.93 32.05 -10.90
CA ASP A 290 19.71 32.66 -10.37
C ASP A 290 19.85 34.19 -10.15
N GLN A 291 20.07 34.94 -11.23
CA GLN A 291 19.95 36.40 -11.24
C GLN A 291 19.19 36.79 -12.49
N ASP A 292 17.87 37.03 -12.33
CA ASP A 292 17.08 38.09 -12.96
C ASP A 292 15.59 37.80 -12.75
N MET A 293 15.07 38.17 -11.58
CA MET A 293 13.64 38.30 -11.32
C MET A 293 13.38 39.71 -10.81
N GLN A 294 13.36 40.68 -11.74
CA GLN A 294 12.74 41.98 -11.54
C GLN A 294 12.45 42.63 -12.90
N ALA A 295 11.21 43.10 -13.04
CA ALA A 295 10.60 43.86 -14.15
C ALA A 295 10.03 43.04 -15.32
N GLU A 296 8.70 42.86 -15.33
CA GLU A 296 7.79 43.65 -16.21
C GLU A 296 6.31 43.31 -15.91
N GLU A 297 5.59 44.30 -15.37
CA GLU A 297 4.13 44.42 -15.41
C GLU A 297 3.74 45.04 -16.77
N ASP A 298 2.90 44.36 -17.54
CA ASP A 298 1.69 44.88 -18.21
C ASP A 298 1.34 44.07 -19.46
N THR A 299 0.27 43.27 -19.39
CA THR A 299 -0.78 43.20 -20.42
C THR A 299 -1.93 42.26 -19.97
N PRO A 300 -3.20 42.68 -20.05
CA PRO A 300 -4.33 41.83 -19.70
C PRO A 300 -4.90 41.15 -20.95
N ASN A 301 -4.96 39.81 -20.96
CA ASN A 301 -6.02 39.02 -21.62
C ASN A 301 -5.72 37.52 -21.54
N ALA A 302 -6.47 36.78 -20.72
CA ALA A 302 -6.94 35.44 -21.05
C ALA A 302 -7.94 34.94 -19.99
N ALA A 303 -9.19 34.83 -20.41
CA ALA A 303 -10.10 33.84 -19.87
C ALA A 303 -9.57 32.45 -20.22
N ALA A 304 -9.07 31.71 -19.24
CA ALA A 304 -8.91 30.26 -19.27
C ALA A 304 -8.69 29.77 -17.84
N THR A 305 -9.79 29.61 -17.11
CA THR A 305 -9.84 28.79 -15.91
C THR A 305 -9.55 27.33 -16.27
N GLY A 306 -8.42 26.81 -15.81
CA GLY A 306 -8.15 25.38 -15.80
C GLY A 306 -6.73 25.01 -16.19
N VAL A 307 -6.07 24.26 -15.30
CA VAL A 307 -4.79 23.57 -15.50
C VAL A 307 -3.52 24.40 -15.23
N GLU A 308 -3.39 24.92 -14.02
CA GLU A 308 -2.07 25.05 -13.39
C GLU A 308 -1.79 23.80 -12.54
N ALA A 309 -1.50 22.71 -13.25
CA ALA A 309 -0.74 21.59 -12.71
C ALA A 309 0.73 22.04 -12.60
N GLY A 310 1.01 22.95 -11.68
CA GLY A 310 2.36 23.35 -11.31
C GLY A 310 3.16 22.12 -10.88
N GLN A 311 4.12 21.72 -11.72
CA GLN A 311 5.22 20.81 -11.38
C GLN A 311 4.78 19.51 -10.68
N ARG A 312 4.15 18.60 -11.44
CA ARG A 312 4.15 17.17 -11.05
C ARG A 312 5.61 16.75 -10.91
N ALA A 313 6.06 16.49 -9.68
CA ALA A 313 7.37 15.92 -9.40
C ALA A 313 7.68 14.81 -10.43
N PRO A 314 8.79 14.90 -11.20
CA PRO A 314 9.10 13.95 -12.25
C PRO A 314 9.15 12.54 -11.64
N GLY A 315 8.10 11.74 -11.86
CA GLY A 315 7.94 10.41 -11.25
C GLY A 315 6.56 10.10 -10.66
N PHE A 316 5.75 11.08 -10.24
CA PHE A 316 4.44 10.78 -9.64
C PHE A 316 3.46 10.12 -10.62
N GLY A 317 3.46 10.56 -11.89
CA GLY A 317 2.63 9.95 -12.93
C GLY A 317 2.93 8.46 -13.16
N SER A 318 4.19 8.04 -13.03
CA SER A 318 4.57 6.62 -13.14
C SER A 318 4.04 5.77 -11.99
N LEU A 319 3.94 6.33 -10.78
CA LEU A 319 3.33 5.63 -9.66
C LEU A 319 1.84 5.45 -9.85
N TYR A 320 1.17 6.49 -10.34
CA TYR A 320 -0.25 6.45 -10.65
C TYR A 320 -0.53 5.31 -11.64
N THR A 321 0.19 5.26 -12.76
CA THR A 321 0.00 4.18 -13.74
C THR A 321 0.31 2.80 -13.17
N ARG A 322 1.38 2.63 -12.37
CA ARG A 322 1.68 1.36 -11.69
C ARG A 322 0.60 0.93 -10.70
N PHE A 323 0.02 1.88 -9.96
CA PHE A 323 -1.04 1.63 -9.00
C PHE A 323 -2.30 1.08 -9.68
N TYR A 324 -2.81 1.77 -10.70
CA TYR A 324 -3.99 1.30 -11.44
C TYR A 324 -3.71 0.06 -12.28
N PHE A 325 -2.49 -0.10 -12.81
CA PHE A 325 -2.10 -1.33 -13.49
C PHE A 325 -2.09 -2.52 -12.55
N LEU A 326 -1.53 -2.40 -11.35
CA LEU A 326 -1.60 -3.45 -10.33
C LEU A 326 -3.05 -3.76 -9.95
N LEU A 327 -3.88 -2.75 -9.80
CA LEU A 327 -5.30 -2.92 -9.50
C LEU A 327 -6.04 -3.70 -10.61
N LEU A 328 -5.81 -3.33 -11.86
CA LEU A 328 -6.42 -3.98 -13.01
C LEU A 328 -5.90 -5.41 -13.20
N ALA A 329 -4.58 -5.61 -13.07
CA ALA A 329 -3.96 -6.92 -13.16
C ALA A 329 -4.45 -7.86 -12.05
N THR A 330 -4.57 -7.37 -10.81
CA THR A 330 -5.11 -8.17 -9.70
C THR A 330 -6.58 -8.51 -9.90
N LEU A 331 -7.40 -7.60 -10.46
CA LEU A 331 -8.79 -7.89 -10.83
C LEU A 331 -8.88 -8.98 -11.90
N PHE A 332 -8.19 -8.83 -13.04
CA PHE A 332 -8.21 -9.83 -14.11
C PHE A 332 -7.68 -11.19 -13.65
N LEU A 333 -6.59 -11.19 -12.86
CA LEU A 333 -6.05 -12.42 -12.30
C LEU A 333 -7.03 -13.07 -11.31
N SER A 334 -7.72 -12.28 -10.49
CA SER A 334 -8.74 -12.79 -9.56
C SER A 334 -9.93 -13.39 -10.29
N LEU A 335 -10.38 -12.75 -11.37
CA LEU A 335 -11.44 -13.27 -12.23
C LEU A 335 -11.00 -14.58 -12.91
N ASN A 336 -9.78 -14.63 -13.45
CA ASN A 336 -9.23 -15.85 -14.04
C ASN A 336 -9.06 -16.97 -13.00
N ALA A 337 -8.66 -16.65 -11.77
CA ALA A 337 -8.51 -17.62 -10.69
C ALA A 337 -9.84 -18.27 -10.27
N THR A 338 -11.00 -17.69 -10.61
CA THR A 338 -12.31 -18.32 -10.31
C THR A 338 -12.54 -19.61 -11.09
N SER A 339 -11.94 -19.75 -12.29
CA SER A 339 -12.02 -20.94 -13.13
C SER A 339 -10.94 -21.99 -12.84
N TRP A 340 -10.04 -21.73 -11.89
CA TRP A 340 -8.98 -22.67 -11.52
C TRP A 340 -9.51 -23.84 -10.67
N PRO A 341 -8.78 -24.97 -10.63
CA PRO A 341 -9.08 -26.07 -9.72
C PRO A 341 -9.21 -25.60 -8.27
N PRO A 342 -10.10 -26.22 -7.45
CA PRO A 342 -10.42 -25.74 -6.11
C PRO A 342 -9.21 -25.49 -5.19
N ALA A 343 -8.19 -26.34 -5.26
CA ALA A 343 -6.98 -26.20 -4.44
C ALA A 343 -6.15 -24.95 -4.80
N LEU A 344 -5.93 -24.71 -6.10
CA LEU A 344 -5.18 -23.54 -6.58
C LEU A 344 -5.97 -22.24 -6.33
N ARG A 345 -7.28 -22.29 -6.55
CA ARG A 345 -8.19 -21.18 -6.26
C ARG A 345 -8.13 -20.78 -4.79
N ARG A 346 -8.22 -21.74 -3.87
CA ARG A 346 -8.09 -21.49 -2.42
C ARG A 346 -6.73 -20.89 -2.09
N GLY A 347 -5.64 -21.49 -2.57
CA GLY A 347 -4.28 -20.99 -2.33
C GLY A 347 -4.09 -19.54 -2.81
N TYR A 348 -4.61 -19.21 -4.00
CA TYR A 348 -4.57 -17.84 -4.54
C TYR A 348 -5.33 -16.83 -3.66
N PHE A 349 -6.61 -17.09 -3.36
CA PHE A 349 -7.42 -16.15 -2.57
C PHE A 349 -6.93 -16.01 -1.13
N THR A 350 -6.47 -17.10 -0.49
CA THR A 350 -5.88 -17.04 0.84
C THR A 350 -4.58 -16.23 0.84
N THR A 351 -3.73 -16.40 -0.18
CA THR A 351 -2.49 -15.61 -0.32
C THR A 351 -2.81 -14.13 -0.57
N LEU A 352 -3.79 -13.83 -1.44
CA LEU A 352 -4.22 -12.47 -1.72
C LEU A 352 -4.78 -11.79 -0.46
N ALA A 353 -5.61 -12.50 0.31
CA ALA A 353 -6.15 -12.03 1.59
C ALA A 353 -5.04 -11.77 2.62
N PHE A 354 -4.07 -12.68 2.74
CA PHE A 354 -2.93 -12.53 3.64
C PHE A 354 -2.04 -11.33 3.26
N CYS A 355 -1.72 -11.18 1.97
CA CYS A 355 -0.96 -10.05 1.45
C CYS A 355 -1.68 -8.72 1.72
N TYR A 356 -2.99 -8.66 1.44
CA TYR A 356 -3.79 -7.46 1.69
C TYR A 356 -3.85 -7.12 3.19
N LEU A 357 -4.15 -8.09 4.06
CA LEU A 357 -4.24 -7.90 5.51
C LEU A 357 -2.88 -7.65 6.20
N SER A 358 -1.78 -7.67 5.44
CA SER A 358 -0.43 -7.30 5.91
C SER A 358 -0.16 -5.79 5.82
N PHE A 359 -1.20 -4.96 5.80
CA PHE A 359 -1.10 -3.51 5.57
C PHE A 359 -0.31 -2.75 6.66
N TRP A 360 -0.14 -3.30 7.87
CA TRP A 360 0.67 -2.67 8.92
C TRP A 360 2.16 -3.00 8.85
N VAL A 361 2.55 -4.09 8.18
CA VAL A 361 3.96 -4.51 8.09
C VAL A 361 4.89 -3.41 7.57
N PRO A 362 4.54 -2.65 6.50
CA PRO A 362 5.40 -1.56 6.05
C PRO A 362 5.50 -0.39 7.04
N GLN A 363 4.49 -0.20 7.90
CA GLN A 363 4.55 0.82 8.95
C GLN A 363 5.45 0.38 10.10
N ILE A 364 5.34 -0.88 10.53
CA ILE A 364 6.23 -1.49 11.54
C ILE A 364 7.69 -1.34 11.09
N HIS A 365 7.98 -1.69 9.83
CA HIS A 365 9.30 -1.53 9.24
C HIS A 365 9.77 -0.06 9.22
N ARG A 366 8.91 0.89 8.82
CA ARG A 366 9.26 2.32 8.81
C ARG A 366 9.54 2.86 10.20
N ASN A 367 8.75 2.46 11.21
CA ASN A 367 8.96 2.85 12.60
C ASN A 367 10.33 2.38 13.09
N CYS A 368 10.74 1.13 12.81
CA CYS A 368 12.07 0.63 13.13
C CYS A 368 13.17 1.48 12.49
N MET A 369 13.06 1.69 11.17
CA MET A 369 14.09 2.38 10.37
C MET A 369 14.30 3.82 10.81
N ARG A 370 13.21 4.57 11.04
CA ARG A 370 13.27 5.97 11.44
C ARG A 370 13.32 6.20 12.95
N ASN A 371 13.22 5.16 13.77
CA ASN A 371 13.11 5.29 15.23
C ASN A 371 11.94 6.18 15.70
N CYS A 372 10.86 6.31 14.91
CA CYS A 372 9.75 7.18 15.27
C CYS A 372 8.76 6.48 16.20
N ARG A 373 8.30 7.18 17.24
CA ARG A 373 7.09 6.85 18.01
C ARG A 373 5.88 7.63 17.50
N HIS A 374 4.68 7.12 17.75
CA HIS A 374 3.39 7.76 17.41
C HIS A 374 3.30 8.21 15.94
N ALA A 375 3.47 7.27 15.00
CA ALA A 375 3.34 7.58 13.57
C ALA A 375 1.87 7.63 13.10
N LEU A 376 1.01 6.84 13.73
CA LEU A 376 -0.42 6.71 13.41
C LEU A 376 -1.24 6.84 14.68
N ARG A 377 -2.49 7.31 14.56
CA ARG A 377 -3.42 7.34 15.69
C ARG A 377 -3.88 5.93 16.05
N TRP A 378 -3.95 5.60 17.34
CA TRP A 378 -4.50 4.32 17.80
C TRP A 378 -5.94 4.09 17.35
N ASP A 379 -6.77 5.13 17.39
CA ASP A 379 -8.14 5.08 16.88
C ASP A 379 -8.18 4.63 15.41
N PHE A 380 -7.22 5.10 14.59
CA PHE A 380 -7.10 4.73 13.19
C PHE A 380 -6.59 3.29 13.04
N VAL A 381 -5.58 2.88 13.79
CA VAL A 381 -5.01 1.53 13.74
C VAL A 381 -6.07 0.49 14.14
N ALA A 382 -6.72 0.68 15.28
CA ALA A 382 -7.76 -0.23 15.76
C ALA A 382 -9.00 -0.21 14.85
N GLY A 383 -9.46 0.98 14.46
CA GLY A 383 -10.64 1.14 13.59
C GLY A 383 -10.46 0.50 12.22
N GLN A 384 -9.33 0.75 11.53
CA GLN A 384 -9.07 0.14 10.23
C GLN A 384 -8.88 -1.37 10.32
N SER A 385 -8.18 -1.86 11.35
CA SER A 385 -7.97 -3.31 11.54
C SER A 385 -9.29 -4.05 11.73
N PHE A 386 -10.17 -3.52 12.58
CA PHE A 386 -11.49 -4.09 12.81
C PHE A 386 -12.36 -4.02 11.55
N LEU A 387 -12.53 -2.83 10.97
CA LEU A 387 -13.43 -2.63 9.83
C LEU A 387 -12.97 -3.35 8.56
N ARG A 388 -11.67 -3.58 8.37
CA ARG A 388 -11.14 -4.34 7.21
C ARG A 388 -11.15 -5.84 7.43
N LEU A 389 -11.22 -6.33 8.67
CA LEU A 389 -11.42 -7.74 8.98
C LEU A 389 -12.89 -8.16 8.81
N LEU A 390 -13.85 -7.24 9.03
CA LEU A 390 -15.29 -7.54 8.95
C LEU A 390 -15.74 -8.22 7.65
N PRO A 391 -15.32 -7.80 6.44
CA PRO A 391 -15.71 -8.50 5.20
C PRO A 391 -15.21 -9.94 5.15
N PHE A 392 -14.00 -10.21 5.66
CA PHE A 392 -13.48 -11.57 5.75
C PHE A 392 -14.25 -12.38 6.81
N ALA A 393 -14.56 -11.77 7.97
CA ALA A 393 -15.37 -12.41 8.99
C ALA A 393 -16.79 -12.75 8.50
N TYR A 394 -17.37 -11.90 7.64
CA TYR A 394 -18.63 -12.19 6.96
C TYR A 394 -18.47 -13.41 6.04
N PHE A 395 -17.57 -13.36 5.05
CA PHE A 395 -17.44 -14.44 4.06
C PHE A 395 -16.96 -15.79 4.62
N TYR A 396 -16.11 -15.80 5.64
CA TYR A 396 -15.57 -17.04 6.23
C TYR A 396 -16.36 -17.53 7.45
N GLY A 397 -17.08 -16.65 8.16
CA GLY A 397 -17.72 -16.96 9.44
C GLY A 397 -19.25 -17.09 9.39
N TYR A 398 -19.92 -16.48 8.41
CA TYR A 398 -21.38 -16.45 8.36
C TYR A 398 -21.93 -17.47 7.34
N GLY A 399 -22.70 -18.47 7.79
CA GLY A 399 -23.18 -19.55 6.90
C GLY A 399 -24.22 -19.13 5.86
N GLN A 400 -24.87 -17.97 6.02
CA GLN A 400 -25.89 -17.46 5.09
C GLN A 400 -25.38 -16.27 4.27
N ASN A 401 -24.15 -16.37 3.80
CA ASN A 401 -23.53 -15.35 2.95
C ASN A 401 -24.21 -15.22 1.59
N VAL A 402 -24.19 -14.01 1.02
CA VAL A 402 -24.68 -13.73 -0.33
C VAL A 402 -24.00 -14.57 -1.41
N LEU A 403 -22.74 -14.99 -1.20
CA LEU A 403 -21.98 -15.83 -2.14
C LEU A 403 -22.08 -17.34 -1.84
N PHE A 404 -22.89 -17.76 -0.86
CA PHE A 404 -23.00 -19.15 -0.40
C PHE A 404 -21.65 -19.82 -0.11
N ALA A 405 -20.66 -19.03 0.33
CA ALA A 405 -19.34 -19.52 0.68
C ALA A 405 -19.43 -20.45 1.90
N ALA A 406 -18.66 -21.54 1.87
CA ALA A 406 -18.56 -22.45 2.99
C ALA A 406 -17.92 -21.75 4.21
N VAL A 407 -18.39 -22.12 5.40
CA VAL A 407 -17.85 -21.57 6.65
C VAL A 407 -16.50 -22.23 6.94
N ASP A 408 -15.45 -21.42 6.96
CA ASP A 408 -14.06 -21.83 7.16
C ASP A 408 -13.45 -21.01 8.32
N LEU A 409 -13.74 -21.43 9.55
CA LEU A 409 -13.30 -20.71 10.77
C LEU A 409 -11.78 -20.76 10.99
N ILE A 410 -11.10 -21.76 10.44
CA ILE A 410 -9.65 -21.92 10.57
C ILE A 410 -8.94 -20.78 9.82
N ASP A 411 -9.28 -20.56 8.56
CA ASP A 411 -8.68 -19.50 7.73
C ASP A 411 -9.00 -18.12 8.31
N LEU A 412 -10.23 -17.92 8.80
CA LEU A 412 -10.61 -16.69 9.52
C LEU A 412 -9.76 -16.47 10.78
N GLY A 413 -9.58 -17.52 11.59
CA GLY A 413 -8.76 -17.47 12.80
C GLY A 413 -7.31 -17.10 12.52
N ILE A 414 -6.72 -17.66 11.46
CA ILE A 414 -5.35 -17.36 11.03
C ILE A 414 -5.23 -15.89 10.60
N LEU A 415 -6.15 -15.40 9.76
CA LEU A 415 -6.13 -14.01 9.30
C LEU A 415 -6.36 -13.01 10.44
N ALA A 416 -7.30 -13.31 11.35
CA ALA A 416 -7.56 -12.50 12.53
C ALA A 416 -6.36 -12.46 13.48
N ALA A 417 -5.74 -13.62 13.75
CA ALA A 417 -4.52 -13.69 14.55
C ALA A 417 -3.37 -12.90 13.91
N TRP A 418 -3.22 -12.96 12.58
CA TRP A 418 -2.19 -12.19 11.87
C TRP A 418 -2.37 -10.69 11.99
N VAL A 419 -3.59 -10.17 11.82
CA VAL A 419 -3.87 -8.73 12.02
C VAL A 419 -3.64 -8.33 13.49
N TRP A 420 -4.04 -9.19 14.43
CA TRP A 420 -3.83 -8.95 15.85
C TRP A 420 -2.34 -8.88 16.22
N ILE A 421 -1.52 -9.79 15.71
CA ILE A 421 -0.05 -9.77 15.89
C ILE A 421 0.51 -8.45 15.37
N GLN A 422 0.10 -7.99 14.19
CA GLN A 422 0.56 -6.71 13.64
C GLN A 422 0.18 -5.53 14.56
N MET A 423 -1.04 -5.51 15.09
CA MET A 423 -1.47 -4.48 16.04
C MET A 423 -0.65 -4.49 17.33
N LEU A 424 -0.41 -5.68 17.91
CA LEU A 424 0.43 -5.83 19.10
C LEU A 424 1.87 -5.38 18.85
N LEU A 425 2.42 -5.68 17.67
CA LEU A 425 3.76 -5.20 17.29
C LEU A 425 3.82 -3.68 17.21
N LEU A 426 2.85 -3.04 16.55
CA LEU A 426 2.76 -1.57 16.55
C LEU A 426 2.63 -1.01 17.99
N LEU A 427 1.88 -1.69 18.86
CA LEU A 427 1.67 -1.24 20.25
C LEU A 427 2.95 -1.35 21.06
N SER A 428 3.68 -2.45 20.88
CA SER A 428 4.98 -2.65 21.49
C SER A 428 6.01 -1.59 21.06
N GLN A 429 5.97 -1.16 19.79
CA GLN A 429 6.85 -0.11 19.27
C GLN A 429 6.60 1.26 19.91
N GLU A 430 5.37 1.52 20.35
CA GLU A 430 5.03 2.79 21.00
C GLU A 430 5.42 2.80 22.48
N ILE A 431 5.15 1.70 23.20
CA ILE A 431 5.40 1.61 24.64
C ILE A 431 6.89 1.41 24.94
N ILE A 432 7.50 0.36 24.38
CA ILE A 432 8.88 -0.05 24.68
C ILE A 432 9.85 0.78 23.83
N GLY A 433 9.50 0.96 22.56
CA GLY A 433 10.26 1.75 21.59
C GLY A 433 10.41 1.01 20.26
N PRO A 434 10.67 1.71 19.15
CA PRO A 434 10.57 1.12 17.81
C PRO A 434 11.60 0.03 17.50
N ARG A 435 12.73 0.01 18.22
CA ARG A 435 13.89 -0.86 17.96
C ARG A 435 14.07 -1.98 18.98
N TRP A 436 13.10 -2.20 19.88
CA TRP A 436 13.28 -3.13 21.01
C TRP A 436 13.53 -4.59 20.59
N PHE A 437 12.98 -5.03 19.46
CA PHE A 437 13.11 -6.39 18.92
C PHE A 437 14.14 -6.52 17.80
N VAL A 438 14.89 -5.45 17.48
CA VAL A 438 15.83 -5.42 16.34
C VAL A 438 17.25 -5.21 16.85
N SER A 439 18.19 -6.00 16.34
CA SER A 439 19.62 -5.83 16.68
C SER A 439 20.17 -4.54 16.09
N GLY A 440 21.13 -3.91 16.78
CA GLY A 440 21.73 -2.63 16.37
C GLY A 440 22.40 -2.66 14.99
N THR A 441 22.72 -3.85 14.46
CA THR A 441 23.33 -4.04 13.13
C THR A 441 22.35 -3.96 11.97
N TRP A 442 21.04 -4.13 12.21
CA TRP A 442 20.05 -4.21 11.12
C TRP A 442 19.42 -2.86 10.77
N VAL A 443 19.67 -1.84 11.58
CA VAL A 443 19.03 -0.52 11.47
C VAL A 443 20.10 0.56 11.57
N PRO A 444 20.02 1.65 10.77
CA PRO A 444 20.95 2.77 10.90
C PRO A 444 20.99 3.32 12.34
N PRO A 445 22.16 3.73 12.85
CA PRO A 445 22.26 4.31 14.19
C PRO A 445 21.33 5.54 14.29
N ALA A 446 20.57 5.63 15.38
CA ALA A 446 19.75 6.81 15.65
C ALA A 446 20.68 7.97 15.94
N TYR A 447 20.35 9.16 15.44
CA TYR A 447 21.14 10.35 15.74
C TYR A 447 20.92 10.74 17.21
N ASP A 448 22.00 10.82 17.97
CA ASP A 448 21.96 11.26 19.36
C ASP A 448 21.89 12.80 19.39
N TYR A 449 20.69 13.33 19.57
CA TYR A 449 20.44 14.77 19.70
C TYR A 449 21.05 15.40 20.93
N HIS A 450 21.49 14.61 21.88
CA HIS A 450 21.98 15.10 23.14
C HIS A 450 23.46 14.80 23.29
N PRO A 451 24.41 15.00 22.36
CA PRO A 451 25.79 14.51 22.53
C PRO A 451 26.47 15.05 23.80
N ILE A 452 27.38 14.26 24.38
CA ILE A 452 28.28 14.75 25.44
C ILE A 452 29.37 15.57 24.76
N LEU A 453 29.44 16.86 25.07
CA LEU A 453 30.44 17.76 24.51
C LEU A 453 31.71 17.71 25.36
N ARG A 454 32.86 17.50 24.70
CA ARG A 454 34.19 17.48 25.31
C ARG A 454 35.04 18.59 24.68
N ASP A 455 35.80 19.29 25.51
CA ASP A 455 36.74 20.34 25.09
C ASP A 455 38.11 19.74 24.72
N ASP A 456 38.11 18.77 23.79
CA ASP A 456 39.35 18.16 23.29
C ASP A 456 39.79 18.92 22.01
N GLU A 457 40.96 19.56 22.02
CA GLU A 457 41.50 20.39 20.91
C GLU A 457 41.66 19.64 19.56
N GLU A 458 41.67 18.30 19.57
CA GLU A 458 41.81 17.46 18.37
C GLU A 458 40.50 16.94 17.78
N ALA A 459 39.35 17.26 18.40
CA ALA A 459 38.05 16.92 17.86
C ALA A 459 37.38 18.18 17.30
N ASN A 460 37.03 18.16 16.00
CA ASN A 460 36.15 19.12 15.32
C ASN A 460 34.69 19.09 15.88
N ASN A 461 34.51 18.97 17.19
CA ASN A 461 33.25 18.84 17.92
C ASN A 461 32.81 20.15 18.58
N LEU A 462 33.58 21.24 18.46
CA LEU A 462 33.09 22.55 18.89
C LEU A 462 31.93 23.01 17.98
N PRO A 463 30.76 23.35 18.54
CA PRO A 463 29.61 23.82 17.78
C PRO A 463 29.90 25.17 17.10
N ILE A 464 29.36 25.33 15.89
CA ILE A 464 29.46 26.55 15.10
C ILE A 464 28.48 27.57 15.70
N GLY A 465 28.95 28.78 16.01
CA GLY A 465 28.13 29.82 16.63
C GLY A 465 28.50 30.20 18.06
N ALA A 466 29.71 29.88 18.53
CA ALA A 466 30.31 30.56 19.67
C ALA A 466 30.61 32.01 19.31
N THR A 467 29.57 32.84 19.17
CA THR A 467 29.74 34.29 19.26
C THR A 467 30.16 34.55 20.69
N SER A 468 31.39 35.01 20.87
CA SER A 468 31.77 35.79 22.04
C SER A 468 30.93 37.06 22.05
N SER A 469 29.64 36.96 22.43
CA SER A 469 28.89 38.10 22.92
C SER A 469 29.57 38.46 24.22
N THR A 470 30.46 39.47 24.16
CA THR A 470 31.21 40.03 25.28
C THR A 470 30.34 40.08 26.54
N PRO A 471 30.50 39.13 27.48
CA PRO A 471 29.93 39.27 28.80
C PRO A 471 30.78 40.33 29.52
N SER A 472 30.20 41.03 30.49
CA SER A 472 31.04 41.79 31.42
C SER A 472 32.09 40.85 32.03
N PRO A 473 33.36 41.30 32.20
CA PRO A 473 34.51 40.45 32.55
C PRO A 473 34.41 39.71 33.90
N GLU A 474 33.33 39.89 34.64
CA GLU A 474 33.02 39.21 35.89
C GLU A 474 32.23 37.90 35.70
N GLN A 475 31.35 37.77 34.69
CA GLN A 475 30.56 36.55 34.45
C GLN A 475 31.32 35.48 33.63
N GLU A 476 32.21 35.92 32.75
CA GLU A 476 33.01 35.02 31.90
C GLU A 476 34.05 34.22 32.72
N LYS A 477 34.49 34.78 33.85
CA LYS A 477 35.37 34.09 34.81
C LYS A 477 34.63 33.04 35.64
N GLU A 478 33.39 33.28 36.06
CA GLU A 478 32.64 32.30 36.88
C GLU A 478 32.12 31.10 36.08
N ALA A 479 31.79 31.27 34.79
CA ALA A 479 31.30 30.19 33.93
C ALA A 479 32.44 29.26 33.47
N LYS A 480 33.61 29.83 33.17
CA LYS A 480 34.80 29.07 32.76
C LYS A 480 35.36 28.22 33.92
N ASP A 481 35.18 28.66 35.16
CA ASP A 481 35.61 27.96 36.37
C ASP A 481 34.72 26.75 36.74
N LYS A 482 33.52 26.62 36.11
CA LYS A 482 32.55 25.53 36.38
C LYS A 482 32.33 24.58 35.20
N GLY A 483 33.10 24.69 34.11
CA GLY A 483 32.96 23.82 32.93
C GLY A 483 31.61 23.97 32.21
N LYS A 484 31.01 25.17 32.20
CA LYS A 484 29.75 25.46 31.48
C LYS A 484 29.98 26.56 30.44
N ARG A 485 29.45 26.39 29.23
CA ARG A 485 29.45 27.40 28.16
C ARG A 485 28.03 27.88 27.91
N VAL A 486 27.86 29.18 27.67
CA VAL A 486 26.56 29.80 27.36
C VAL A 486 26.42 29.96 25.84
N PHE A 487 25.27 29.57 25.29
CA PHE A 487 24.93 29.71 23.87
C PHE A 487 23.55 30.34 23.71
N ASP A 488 23.31 31.11 22.65
CA ASP A 488 21.98 31.68 22.40
C ASP A 488 21.10 30.77 21.53
N CYS A 489 19.87 30.51 21.99
CA CYS A 489 18.89 29.78 21.19
C CYS A 489 18.28 30.67 20.10
N ALA A 490 18.53 30.39 18.81
CA ALA A 490 17.94 31.18 17.73
C ALA A 490 16.40 31.07 17.61
N ILE A 491 15.75 30.11 18.29
CA ILE A 491 14.28 29.93 18.24
C ILE A 491 13.59 30.86 19.24
N CYS A 492 14.06 30.92 20.48
CA CYS A 492 13.43 31.71 21.54
C CYS A 492 14.25 32.95 21.95
N MET A 493 15.46 33.13 21.43
CA MET A 493 16.38 34.23 21.75
C MET A 493 16.73 34.32 23.24
N HIS A 494 16.81 33.17 23.93
CA HIS A 494 17.25 33.09 25.32
C HIS A 494 18.53 32.24 25.42
N GLU A 495 19.33 32.52 26.44
CA GLU A 495 20.57 31.83 26.75
C GLU A 495 20.34 30.35 27.13
N ILE A 496 21.29 29.49 26.75
CA ILE A 496 21.37 28.06 27.00
C ILE A 496 22.71 27.78 27.69
N GLU A 497 22.67 27.29 28.92
CA GLU A 497 23.87 26.76 29.58
C GLU A 497 24.12 25.31 29.16
N VAL A 498 25.31 25.05 28.61
CA VAL A 498 25.73 23.74 28.13
C VAL A 498 26.96 23.28 28.93
N PRO A 499 26.89 22.19 29.70
CA PRO A 499 28.04 21.64 30.39
C PRO A 499 29.03 21.03 29.39
N VAL A 500 30.29 21.41 29.47
CA VAL A 500 31.38 20.90 28.63
C VAL A 500 32.42 20.24 29.54
N LEU A 501 32.78 19.01 29.21
CA LEU A 501 33.80 18.27 29.96
C LEU A 501 35.19 18.73 29.51
N ASN A 502 35.94 19.34 30.43
CA ASN A 502 37.37 19.62 30.23
C ASN A 502 38.18 18.37 30.58
N GLY A 503 39.10 17.97 29.69
CA GLY A 503 39.80 16.69 29.72
C GLY A 503 40.62 16.35 30.97
N GLU A 504 40.82 17.29 31.90
CA GLU A 504 41.75 17.10 33.02
C GLU A 504 41.14 17.27 34.42
N SER A 505 39.84 17.61 34.56
CA SER A 505 39.26 17.95 35.88
C SER A 505 37.86 17.38 36.17
N ALA A 506 37.37 16.47 35.34
CA ALA A 506 35.97 16.00 35.41
C ALA A 506 35.67 14.90 36.45
N ALA A 507 36.64 14.50 37.28
CA ALA A 507 36.47 13.36 38.18
C ALA A 507 35.80 13.69 39.54
N GLU A 508 35.78 14.96 39.98
CA GLU A 508 35.41 15.26 41.38
C GLU A 508 34.13 16.07 41.60
N GLY A 509 33.44 16.57 40.57
CA GLY A 509 32.33 17.52 40.76
C GLY A 509 30.92 17.07 40.36
N LEU A 510 30.78 16.24 39.32
CA LEU A 510 29.46 15.91 38.75
C LEU A 510 29.18 14.41 38.85
N SER A 511 28.21 14.03 39.66
CA SER A 511 27.66 12.68 39.60
C SER A 511 27.16 12.39 38.18
N THR A 512 27.43 11.18 37.68
CA THR A 512 26.98 10.72 36.35
C THR A 512 25.48 10.91 36.13
N GLY A 513 24.67 10.92 37.20
CA GLY A 513 23.23 11.24 37.15
C GLY A 513 22.90 12.71 36.89
N SER A 514 23.68 13.66 37.44
CA SER A 514 23.46 15.10 37.21
C SER A 514 23.76 15.50 35.77
N LEU A 515 24.82 14.95 35.20
CA LEU A 515 25.22 15.17 33.80
C LEU A 515 24.17 14.65 32.82
N VAL A 516 23.55 13.51 33.12
CA VAL A 516 22.47 12.93 32.28
C VAL A 516 21.19 13.78 32.30
N LEU A 517 20.88 14.45 33.41
CA LEU A 517 19.72 15.35 33.50
C LEU A 517 19.96 16.71 32.84
N GLU A 518 21.16 17.27 33.00
CA GLU A 518 21.52 18.57 32.41
C GLU A 518 21.69 18.47 30.88
N ARG A 519 22.18 17.32 30.39
CA ARG A 519 22.29 16.96 28.97
C ARG A 519 20.93 16.94 28.23
N ARG A 520 19.81 16.76 28.95
CA ARG A 520 18.45 16.76 28.38
C ARG A 520 17.85 18.16 28.20
N ARG A 521 18.55 19.23 28.56
CA ARG A 521 18.05 20.62 28.44
C ARG A 521 18.35 21.27 27.08
N TYR A 522 19.38 20.78 26.40
CA TYR A 522 19.78 21.25 25.07
C TYR A 522 19.77 20.09 24.07
N MET A 523 19.55 20.41 22.80
CA MET A 523 19.72 19.48 21.68
C MET A 523 20.72 20.07 20.69
N VAL A 524 21.55 19.21 20.13
CA VAL A 524 22.52 19.53 19.08
C VAL A 524 22.05 18.87 17.80
N THR A 525 21.97 19.63 16.71
CA THR A 525 21.60 19.13 15.38
C THR A 525 22.81 18.54 14.65
N PRO A 526 22.61 17.72 13.59
CA PRO A 526 23.71 17.22 12.76
C PRO A 526 24.58 18.33 12.15
N CYS A 527 23.99 19.49 11.85
CA CYS A 527 24.71 20.70 11.43
C CYS A 527 25.47 21.42 12.57
N ARG A 528 25.50 20.84 13.78
CA ARG A 528 26.16 21.37 14.99
C ARG A 528 25.57 22.66 15.57
N HIS A 529 24.30 22.92 15.32
CA HIS A 529 23.56 24.02 15.95
C HIS A 529 22.87 23.58 17.25
N ILE A 530 22.90 24.43 18.27
CA ILE A 530 22.38 24.14 19.61
C ILE A 530 21.08 24.89 19.87
N PHE A 531 20.10 24.20 20.44
CA PHE A 531 18.80 24.77 20.83
C PHE A 531 18.34 24.21 22.17
N HIS A 532 17.41 24.90 22.87
CA HIS A 532 16.69 24.26 23.97
C HIS A 532 15.90 23.06 23.46
N SER A 533 15.86 21.99 24.24
CA SER A 533 15.15 20.76 23.86
C SER A 533 13.66 21.03 23.57
N SER A 534 12.99 21.83 24.39
CA SER A 534 11.58 22.22 24.18
C SER A 534 11.37 23.01 22.89
N CYS A 535 12.29 23.91 22.54
CA CYS A 535 12.22 24.73 21.33
C CYS A 535 12.41 23.88 20.08
N LEU A 536 13.43 23.01 20.06
CA LEU A 536 13.69 22.16 18.90
C LEU A 536 12.60 21.07 18.74
N GLU A 537 12.14 20.45 19.83
CA GLU A 537 11.01 19.53 19.80
C GLU A 537 9.73 20.19 19.26
N GLY A 538 9.45 21.42 19.68
CA GLY A 538 8.35 22.24 19.16
C GLY A 538 8.50 22.49 17.66
N TRP A 539 9.69 22.90 17.22
CA TRP A 539 9.98 23.15 15.81
C TRP A 539 9.86 21.89 14.94
N MET A 540 10.40 20.76 15.40
CA MET A 540 10.37 19.46 14.72
C MET A 540 8.96 18.89 14.55
N LYS A 541 7.97 19.33 15.36
CA LYS A 541 6.54 19.03 15.14
C LYS A 541 5.97 19.70 13.90
N PHE A 542 6.58 20.78 13.40
CA PHE A 542 6.12 21.48 12.19
C PHE A 542 7.04 21.23 10.99
N ARG A 543 8.36 21.30 11.18
CA ARG A 543 9.36 21.14 10.10
C ARG A 543 10.57 20.36 10.59
N LEU A 544 11.02 19.38 9.81
CA LEU A 544 12.23 18.59 10.06
C LEU A 544 13.45 19.21 9.38
N VAL A 545 13.67 20.50 9.64
CA VAL A 545 14.70 21.32 8.99
C VAL A 545 15.30 22.25 10.03
N CYS A 546 16.62 22.41 10.06
CA CYS A 546 17.32 23.30 11.00
C CYS A 546 16.83 24.75 10.82
N PRO A 547 16.48 25.47 11.90
CA PRO A 547 16.08 26.88 11.83
C PRO A 547 17.16 27.82 11.27
N ILE A 548 18.44 27.45 11.41
CA ILE A 548 19.58 28.28 11.02
C ILE A 548 20.00 27.97 9.57
N ASP A 549 20.52 26.76 9.30
CA ASP A 549 21.09 26.42 7.97
C ASP A 549 20.11 25.77 7.00
N ARG A 550 18.90 25.46 7.45
CA ARG A 550 17.90 24.71 6.69
C ARG A 550 18.34 23.29 6.26
N GLU A 551 19.32 22.71 6.94
CA GLU A 551 19.67 21.30 6.77
C GLU A 551 18.60 20.38 7.38
N GLU A 552 18.30 19.24 6.74
CA GLU A 552 17.27 18.31 7.24
C GLU A 552 17.66 17.65 8.56
N LEU A 553 16.71 17.61 9.49
CA LEU A 553 16.88 16.98 10.78
C LEU A 553 16.37 15.54 10.75
N PRO A 554 17.12 14.57 11.29
CA PRO A 554 16.60 13.26 11.65
C PRO A 554 15.33 13.36 12.49
N PRO A 555 14.40 12.41 12.42
CA PRO A 555 13.29 12.36 13.36
C PRO A 555 13.78 11.98 14.77
N LEU A 556 13.07 12.48 15.80
CA LEU A 556 13.25 12.12 17.22
C LEU A 556 12.83 10.68 17.52
#